data_AF-A0A3A8PLE2-F1
#
_entry.id   AF-A0A3A8PLE2-F1
#
_cell.length_a   1.000
_cell.length_b   1.000
_cell.length_c   1.000
_cell.angle_alpha   90.00
_cell.angle_beta   90.00
_cell.angle_gamma   90.00
#
_symmetry.space_group_name_H-M   'P 1'
#
loop_
_entity.id
_entity.type
_entity.pdbx_description
1 polymer ?
#
loop_
_entity_poly.entity_id
_entity_poly.type
_entity_poly.pdbx_seq_one_letter_code
_entity_poly.pdbx_strand_id
1 'polypeptide(L)'
;MRVADPGTWALFACALMLSIPGPARAQSQEEKRRQLQERLGIKPPPVQAAPDAGVPAPAAPSPAEAVRSPGAPPARTPASANRPRVPGFEEDVRPILEKACKSCHGPEGMASRSRWVLRGEPADYEATLRFVQTATAAQSPLLKKGTGTTLHGGKKVFAVESAEYATVLRWIEGGAPPGKARGGPPALTTVSPGTPHPAHDRAPTSAPAAPSPAPGAATSPGADTSPTATPVASTGPASQDAGAAPRFAPQVHEALLADCSSCHASDGMAGSSRYVTHADPEQHLRSVEPLVVPGSAANSLLYQRAKGDSHAGGAVWEPGSAQLALLARWIDASAKETASPAVVTTAPTAPGPAVAQPST
;
A
#
# COMPACT_ATOMS: atom_id res chain seq x y z
N MET A 1 -82.78 8.83 -3.31
CA MET A 1 -81.34 9.01 -3.00
C MET A 1 -80.87 10.23 -3.77
N ARG A 2 -80.49 11.30 -3.06
CA ARG A 2 -80.19 12.61 -3.63
C ARG A 2 -78.79 12.61 -4.25
N VAL A 3 -78.73 13.24 -5.43
CA VAL A 3 -77.54 13.61 -6.19
C VAL A 3 -76.69 14.56 -5.33
N ALA A 4 -75.37 14.29 -5.23
CA ALA A 4 -74.43 15.13 -4.52
C ALA A 4 -73.92 16.25 -5.44
N ASP A 5 -74.01 17.48 -4.94
CA ASP A 5 -73.69 18.75 -5.58
C ASP A 5 -72.17 19.04 -5.56
N PRO A 6 -71.54 19.49 -6.65
CA PRO A 6 -70.13 19.85 -6.72
C PRO A 6 -69.93 21.32 -6.30
N GLY A 7 -70.11 21.61 -5.02
CA GLY A 7 -70.13 23.00 -4.49
C GLY A 7 -68.99 23.39 -3.54
N THR A 8 -68.01 22.52 -3.28
CA THR A 8 -67.02 22.73 -2.20
C THR A 8 -65.60 23.01 -2.69
N TRP A 9 -65.41 23.22 -3.99
CA TRP A 9 -64.11 23.43 -4.64
C TRP A 9 -63.71 24.89 -4.88
N ALA A 10 -64.32 25.86 -4.20
CA ALA A 10 -64.08 27.28 -4.48
C ALA A 10 -63.47 28.11 -3.33
N LEU A 11 -63.17 27.54 -2.15
CA LEU A 11 -62.57 28.30 -1.04
C LEU A 11 -61.35 27.66 -0.35
N PHE A 12 -60.76 26.62 -0.95
CA PHE A 12 -59.46 26.06 -0.50
C PHE A 12 -58.32 26.27 -1.50
N ALA A 13 -58.49 27.18 -2.47
CA ALA A 13 -57.54 27.43 -3.56
C ALA A 13 -56.74 28.75 -3.43
N CYS A 14 -56.65 29.37 -2.25
CA CYS A 14 -55.88 30.61 -2.05
C CYS A 14 -54.87 30.59 -0.88
N ALA A 15 -54.51 29.42 -0.36
CA ALA A 15 -53.43 29.28 0.63
C ALA A 15 -52.29 28.37 0.15
N LEU A 16 -52.08 28.33 -1.18
CA LEU A 16 -51.00 27.58 -1.82
C LEU A 16 -50.12 28.54 -2.63
N MET A 17 -49.36 29.42 -1.98
CA MET A 17 -48.16 30.03 -2.57
C MET A 17 -47.29 30.68 -1.47
N LEU A 18 -45.99 30.34 -1.51
CA LEU A 18 -44.86 30.80 -0.69
C LEU A 18 -44.59 30.05 0.63
N SER A 19 -44.07 28.84 0.51
CA SER A 19 -42.97 28.39 1.37
C SER A 19 -42.03 27.51 0.56
N ILE A 20 -41.08 28.16 -0.11
CA ILE A 20 -39.94 27.49 -0.74
C ILE A 20 -38.95 27.19 0.40
N PRO A 21 -38.68 25.92 0.75
CA PRO A 21 -37.58 25.60 1.64
C PRO A 21 -36.27 25.95 0.91
N GLY A 22 -35.54 26.94 1.43
CA GLY A 22 -34.20 27.25 0.95
C GLY A 22 -33.28 26.03 1.13
N PRO A 23 -32.21 25.91 0.32
CA PRO A 23 -31.27 24.81 0.48
C PRO A 23 -30.61 24.93 1.85
N ALA A 24 -30.74 23.88 2.67
CA ALA A 24 -29.91 23.69 3.85
C ALA A 24 -28.45 23.68 3.39
N ARG A 25 -27.76 24.83 3.54
CA ARG A 25 -26.32 24.94 3.30
C ARG A 25 -25.64 23.91 4.20
N ALA A 26 -25.06 22.87 3.60
CA ALA A 26 -24.11 22.02 4.30
C ALA A 26 -22.99 22.93 4.82
N GLN A 27 -22.99 23.19 6.14
CA GLN A 27 -21.94 23.98 6.75
C GLN A 27 -20.62 23.26 6.49
N SER A 28 -19.65 23.97 5.90
CA SER A 28 -18.34 23.41 5.63
C SER A 28 -17.71 22.94 6.94
N GLN A 29 -16.90 21.90 6.86
CA GLN A 29 -16.11 21.40 8.00
C GLN A 29 -15.34 22.52 8.71
N GLU A 30 -14.89 23.52 7.95
CA GLU A 30 -14.15 24.67 8.44
C GLU A 30 -15.00 25.63 9.28
N GLU A 31 -16.26 25.87 8.87
CA GLU A 31 -17.24 26.67 9.63
C GLU A 31 -17.53 26.02 11.00
N LYS A 32 -17.73 24.71 11.02
CA LYS A 32 -17.96 23.94 12.25
C LYS A 32 -16.75 23.97 13.18
N ARG A 33 -15.53 23.91 12.60
CA ARG A 33 -14.28 23.99 13.35
C ARG A 33 -14.11 25.36 14.02
N ARG A 34 -14.48 26.42 13.31
CA ARG A 34 -14.43 27.79 13.82
C ARG A 34 -15.43 28.04 14.95
N GLN A 35 -16.68 27.59 14.79
CA GLN A 35 -17.69 27.68 15.85
C GLN A 35 -17.32 26.88 17.10
N LEU A 36 -16.65 25.73 16.93
CA LEU A 36 -16.15 24.94 18.06
C LEU A 36 -15.01 25.67 18.79
N GLN A 37 -14.09 26.31 18.05
CA GLN A 37 -13.00 27.11 18.64
C GLN A 37 -13.51 28.33 19.41
N GLU A 38 -14.52 29.03 18.90
CA GLU A 38 -15.17 30.15 19.58
C GLU A 38 -15.88 29.71 20.86
N ARG A 39 -16.60 28.58 20.84
CA ARG A 39 -17.26 28.01 22.03
C ARG A 39 -16.28 27.55 23.10
N LEU A 40 -15.08 27.12 22.71
CA LEU A 40 -14.05 26.65 23.63
C LEU A 40 -13.14 27.79 24.13
N GLY A 41 -13.36 29.04 23.70
CA GLY A 41 -12.62 30.20 24.17
C GLY A 41 -11.12 30.18 23.82
N ILE A 42 -10.72 29.39 22.84
CA ILE A 42 -9.31 29.26 22.43
C ILE A 42 -9.00 30.44 21.52
N LYS A 43 -8.30 31.46 22.06
CA LYS A 43 -7.83 32.59 21.25
C LYS A 43 -6.90 32.06 20.15
N PRO A 44 -7.14 32.36 18.87
CA PRO A 44 -6.23 31.96 17.81
C PRO A 44 -4.85 32.59 18.09
N PRO A 45 -3.75 31.84 17.88
CA PRO A 45 -2.41 32.41 18.02
C PRO A 45 -2.28 33.60 17.06
N PRO A 46 -1.59 34.69 17.46
CA PRO A 46 -1.41 35.83 16.57
C PRO A 46 -0.71 35.36 15.30
N VAL A 47 -1.34 35.64 14.16
CA VAL A 47 -0.74 35.48 12.84
C VAL A 47 0.51 36.37 12.85
N GLN A 48 1.68 35.76 12.96
CA GLN A 48 2.93 36.46 12.72
C GLN A 48 2.93 36.83 11.24
N ALA A 49 2.82 38.13 10.98
CA ALA A 49 3.04 38.70 9.66
C ALA A 49 4.43 38.26 9.18
N ALA A 50 4.46 37.65 7.99
CA ALA A 50 5.69 37.47 7.26
C ALA A 50 6.35 38.84 7.05
N PRO A 51 7.66 39.00 7.34
CA PRO A 51 8.35 40.22 6.98
C PRO A 51 8.47 40.33 5.45
N ASP A 52 8.20 41.54 5.02
CA ASP A 52 8.09 42.03 3.65
C ASP A 52 9.31 41.69 2.77
N ALA A 53 9.02 41.52 1.48
CA ALA A 53 10.01 41.34 0.44
C ALA A 53 10.86 42.62 0.32
N GLY A 54 12.13 42.54 0.71
CA GLY A 54 13.10 43.60 0.50
C GLY A 54 13.33 43.85 -0.99
N VAL A 55 12.88 45.02 -1.44
CA VAL A 55 13.21 45.62 -2.74
C VAL A 55 14.72 45.88 -2.82
N PRO A 56 15.44 45.49 -3.89
CA PRO A 56 16.85 45.80 -4.05
C PRO A 56 17.04 47.25 -4.48
N ALA A 57 17.83 48.01 -3.73
CA ALA A 57 18.31 49.33 -4.13
C ALA A 57 19.50 49.22 -5.11
N PRO A 58 19.67 50.18 -6.04
CA PRO A 58 20.49 50.04 -7.23
C PRO A 58 21.98 50.30 -7.02
N ALA A 59 22.77 49.69 -7.90
CA ALA A 59 24.20 49.84 -8.04
C ALA A 59 24.66 51.27 -8.43
N ALA A 60 25.83 51.67 -7.94
CA ALA A 60 26.69 52.68 -8.55
C ALA A 60 28.17 52.39 -8.19
N PRO A 61 29.13 52.84 -9.02
CA PRO A 61 30.26 52.01 -9.44
C PRO A 61 31.59 52.24 -8.70
N SER A 62 32.49 51.27 -8.91
CA SER A 62 33.91 51.26 -8.55
C SER A 62 34.72 52.32 -9.34
N PRO A 63 35.91 52.68 -8.83
CA PRO A 63 37.09 52.57 -9.68
C PRO A 63 38.24 51.77 -9.05
N ALA A 64 38.91 51.05 -9.94
CA ALA A 64 40.33 50.67 -10.05
C ALA A 64 41.31 51.31 -9.03
N GLU A 65 42.42 50.69 -8.59
CA GLU A 65 43.36 49.89 -9.36
C GLU A 65 44.40 49.16 -8.45
N ALA A 66 44.81 47.97 -8.88
CA ALA A 66 46.11 47.29 -8.76
C ALA A 66 46.98 47.38 -7.47
N VAL A 67 47.25 46.20 -6.87
CA VAL A 67 48.63 45.67 -6.73
C VAL A 67 48.61 44.14 -6.92
N ARG A 68 49.48 43.66 -7.83
CA ARG A 68 49.77 42.23 -8.07
C ARG A 68 50.74 41.71 -7.00
N SER A 69 50.46 40.53 -6.44
CA SER A 69 51.47 39.66 -5.80
C SER A 69 51.45 38.29 -6.48
N PRO A 70 52.61 37.72 -6.85
CA PRO A 70 52.68 36.41 -7.49
C PRO A 70 52.77 35.26 -6.47
N GLY A 71 52.10 34.15 -6.77
CA GLY A 71 52.56 32.81 -6.43
C GLY A 71 52.17 32.24 -5.06
N ALA A 72 50.89 31.92 -4.86
CA ALA A 72 50.51 30.82 -3.96
C ALA A 72 50.20 29.59 -4.82
N PRO A 73 50.72 28.38 -4.50
CA PRO A 73 50.34 27.16 -5.21
C PRO A 73 48.83 26.96 -5.07
N PRO A 74 48.12 26.40 -6.08
CA PRO A 74 46.68 26.21 -5.98
C PRO A 74 46.42 25.28 -4.80
N ALA A 75 45.87 25.86 -3.72
CA ALA A 75 45.22 25.09 -2.68
C ALA A 75 44.17 24.26 -3.40
N ARG A 76 44.38 22.94 -3.45
CA ARG A 76 43.34 22.01 -3.87
C ARG A 76 42.23 22.20 -2.85
N THR A 77 41.21 22.95 -3.23
CA THR A 77 39.92 22.92 -2.56
C THR A 77 39.56 21.44 -2.45
N PRO A 78 39.33 20.85 -1.27
CA PRO A 78 38.77 19.52 -1.19
C PRO A 78 37.34 19.61 -1.74
N ALA A 79 37.20 19.48 -3.05
CA ALA A 79 35.95 19.29 -3.76
C ALA A 79 35.42 17.89 -3.44
N SER A 80 35.08 17.66 -2.18
CA SER A 80 34.40 16.45 -1.73
C SER A 80 33.75 16.65 -0.35
N ALA A 81 33.29 17.86 -0.01
CA ALA A 81 32.71 18.11 1.32
C ALA A 81 31.18 18.26 1.34
N ASN A 82 30.48 18.17 0.20
CA ASN A 82 29.03 18.37 0.19
C ASN A 82 28.28 17.30 -0.61
N ARG A 83 28.64 16.03 -0.43
CA ARG A 83 27.69 14.96 -0.74
C ARG A 83 26.83 14.75 0.50
N PRO A 84 25.49 14.84 0.39
CA PRO A 84 24.60 14.51 1.50
C PRO A 84 24.96 13.12 2.04
N ARG A 85 25.21 13.02 3.35
CA ARG A 85 25.41 11.72 3.99
C ARG A 85 24.08 10.99 4.05
N VAL A 86 24.12 9.69 3.77
CA VAL A 86 22.98 8.80 4.04
C VAL A 86 22.86 8.69 5.57
N PRO A 87 21.67 8.90 6.15
CA PRO A 87 21.48 8.71 7.59
C PRO A 87 21.89 7.29 8.02
N GLY A 88 22.39 7.13 9.25
CA GLY A 88 22.69 5.82 9.84
C GLY A 88 21.55 5.31 10.71
N PHE A 89 21.42 3.98 10.86
CA PHE A 89 20.42 3.44 11.78
C PHE A 89 20.69 3.87 13.22
N GLU A 90 21.91 3.65 13.70
CA GLU A 90 22.32 3.83 15.09
C GLU A 90 22.12 5.27 15.58
N GLU A 91 22.55 6.25 14.78
CA GLU A 91 22.61 7.66 15.18
C GLU A 91 21.40 8.48 14.75
N ASP A 92 20.79 8.16 13.59
CA ASP A 92 19.75 9.01 13.00
C ASP A 92 18.36 8.37 13.06
N VAL A 93 18.23 7.06 12.83
CA VAL A 93 16.91 6.39 12.71
C VAL A 93 16.41 5.81 14.03
N ARG A 94 17.27 5.12 14.79
CA ARG A 94 16.87 4.50 16.06
C ARG A 94 16.25 5.52 17.03
N PRO A 95 16.81 6.73 17.25
CA PRO A 95 16.18 7.72 18.12
C PRO A 95 14.77 8.14 17.66
N ILE A 96 14.55 8.21 16.34
CA ILE A 96 13.24 8.50 15.75
C ILE A 96 12.25 7.37 16.03
N LEU A 97 12.66 6.12 15.76
CA LEU A 97 11.82 4.94 15.98
C LEU A 97 11.53 4.73 17.47
N GLU A 98 12.51 4.98 18.33
CA GLU A 98 12.30 4.90 19.77
C GLU A 98 11.28 5.94 20.26
N LYS A 99 11.45 7.19 19.85
CA LYS A 99 10.53 8.27 20.21
C LYS A 99 9.10 8.03 19.70
N ALA A 100 8.97 7.55 18.48
CA ALA A 100 7.67 7.42 17.81
C ALA A 100 6.97 6.07 18.09
N CYS A 101 7.72 4.99 18.25
CA CYS A 101 7.17 3.62 18.23
C CYS A 101 7.38 2.86 19.54
N LYS A 102 8.40 3.16 20.36
CA LYS A 102 8.77 2.34 21.54
C LYS A 102 7.70 2.29 22.62
N SER A 103 6.85 3.31 22.75
CA SER A 103 5.74 3.26 23.73
C SER A 103 4.77 2.10 23.46
N CYS A 104 4.61 1.70 22.19
CA CYS A 104 3.77 0.57 21.79
C CYS A 104 4.61 -0.68 21.51
N HIS A 105 5.73 -0.53 20.81
CA HIS A 105 6.63 -1.61 20.41
C HIS A 105 7.75 -1.89 21.43
N GLY A 106 7.68 -1.37 22.64
CA GLY A 106 8.60 -1.72 23.72
C GLY A 106 8.30 -3.09 24.32
N PRO A 107 9.18 -3.63 25.19
CA PRO A 107 8.98 -4.93 25.84
C PRO A 107 7.69 -4.98 26.68
N GLU A 108 7.25 -3.85 27.22
CA GLU A 108 6.03 -3.71 28.02
C GLU A 108 4.89 -3.01 27.26
N GLY A 109 5.14 -2.60 26.01
CA GLY A 109 4.17 -1.89 25.20
C GLY A 109 3.03 -2.79 24.73
N MET A 110 1.91 -2.21 24.30
CA MET A 110 0.75 -2.97 23.83
C MET A 110 1.04 -3.88 22.61
N ALA A 111 2.09 -3.56 21.85
CA ALA A 111 2.57 -4.31 20.70
C ALA A 111 3.83 -5.15 21.02
N SER A 112 4.11 -5.43 22.30
CA SER A 112 5.24 -6.27 22.76
C SER A 112 5.20 -7.70 22.21
N ARG A 113 4.03 -8.20 21.87
CA ARG A 113 3.82 -9.51 21.22
C ARG A 113 3.93 -9.47 19.69
N SER A 114 4.18 -8.31 19.10
CA SER A 114 4.32 -8.19 17.65
C SER A 114 5.69 -8.70 17.19
N ARG A 115 5.84 -8.88 15.87
CA ARG A 115 7.11 -9.32 15.25
C ARG A 115 8.22 -8.27 15.32
N TRP A 116 7.96 -7.08 15.87
CA TRP A 116 8.90 -5.98 15.99
C TRP A 116 8.82 -5.38 17.40
N VAL A 117 9.91 -5.52 18.16
CA VAL A 117 10.02 -4.99 19.52
C VAL A 117 11.32 -4.20 19.63
N LEU A 118 11.22 -2.92 19.98
CA LEU A 118 12.34 -2.01 20.21
C LEU A 118 12.81 -2.12 21.65
N ARG A 119 14.05 -2.55 21.86
CA ARG A 119 14.67 -2.67 23.18
C ARG A 119 15.63 -1.53 23.50
N GLY A 120 16.01 -0.74 22.49
CA GLY A 120 17.07 0.28 22.60
C GLY A 120 18.47 -0.30 22.49
N GLU A 121 18.60 -1.46 21.84
CA GLU A 121 19.84 -2.23 21.75
C GLU A 121 20.29 -2.37 20.28
N PRO A 122 21.57 -2.69 19.99
CA PRO A 122 22.04 -2.88 18.62
C PRO A 122 21.24 -3.91 17.81
N ALA A 123 20.63 -4.90 18.48
CA ALA A 123 19.78 -5.91 17.85
C ALA A 123 18.51 -5.34 17.18
N ASP A 124 18.09 -4.12 17.55
CA ASP A 124 16.93 -3.46 16.94
C ASP A 124 17.13 -3.17 15.44
N TYR A 125 18.39 -3.08 14.97
CA TYR A 125 18.72 -2.88 13.57
C TYR A 125 18.20 -4.05 12.71
N GLU A 126 18.63 -5.27 13.03
CA GLU A 126 18.22 -6.49 12.32
C GLU A 126 16.71 -6.74 12.41
N ALA A 127 16.12 -6.44 13.57
CA ALA A 127 14.67 -6.53 13.74
C ALA A 127 13.92 -5.54 12.83
N THR A 128 14.45 -4.33 12.65
CA THR A 128 13.85 -3.27 11.82
C THR A 128 13.99 -3.56 10.33
N LEU A 129 15.13 -4.10 9.88
CA LEU A 129 15.37 -4.42 8.47
C LEU A 129 14.30 -5.34 7.85
N ARG A 130 13.67 -6.20 8.66
CA ARG A 130 12.57 -7.09 8.24
C ARG A 130 11.33 -6.35 7.71
N PHE A 131 11.24 -5.04 7.95
CA PHE A 131 10.13 -4.17 7.55
C PHE A 131 10.56 -3.08 6.56
N VAL A 132 11.76 -3.22 5.98
CA VAL A 132 12.36 -2.27 5.05
C VAL A 132 12.39 -2.86 3.64
N GLN A 133 11.98 -2.05 2.66
CA GLN A 133 12.04 -2.37 1.24
C GLN A 133 12.88 -1.30 0.53
N THR A 134 14.19 -1.53 0.38
CA THR A 134 15.12 -0.53 -0.17
C THR A 134 14.83 -0.17 -1.63
N ALA A 135 14.39 -1.13 -2.44
CA ALA A 135 14.01 -0.91 -3.84
C ALA A 135 12.74 -0.06 -4.00
N THR A 136 11.87 -0.05 -3.00
CA THR A 136 10.58 0.67 -3.00
C THR A 136 10.39 1.36 -1.64
N ALA A 137 11.32 2.26 -1.30
CA ALA A 137 11.47 2.81 0.04
C ALA A 137 10.17 3.28 0.70
N ALA A 138 9.39 4.12 0.02
CA ALA A 138 8.10 4.63 0.51
C ALA A 138 7.03 3.52 0.73
N GLN A 139 7.18 2.36 0.09
CA GLN A 139 6.30 1.20 0.27
C GLN A 139 6.74 0.28 1.42
N SER A 140 7.86 0.57 2.09
CA SER A 140 8.32 -0.20 3.26
C SER A 140 7.21 -0.32 4.31
N PRO A 141 6.89 -1.53 4.82
CA PRO A 141 5.92 -1.70 5.89
C PRO A 141 6.15 -0.77 7.08
N LEU A 142 7.42 -0.49 7.42
CA LEU A 142 7.80 0.46 8.46
C LEU A 142 7.19 1.86 8.23
N LEU A 143 7.34 2.41 7.03
CA LEU A 143 6.82 3.74 6.67
C LEU A 143 5.30 3.73 6.47
N LYS A 144 4.75 2.70 5.82
CA LYS A 144 3.30 2.62 5.57
C LYS A 144 2.50 2.50 6.87
N LYS A 145 2.98 1.67 7.80
CA LYS A 145 2.37 1.53 9.12
C LYS A 145 2.56 2.80 9.95
N GLY A 146 3.77 3.37 9.98
CA GLY A 146 4.04 4.60 10.74
C GLY A 146 3.21 5.81 10.28
N THR A 147 2.94 5.93 8.98
CA THR A 147 2.10 7.00 8.41
C THR A 147 0.60 6.72 8.47
N GLY A 148 0.20 5.50 8.85
CA GLY A 148 -1.19 5.06 8.81
C GLY A 148 -1.74 4.83 7.40
N THR A 149 -0.88 4.75 6.37
CA THR A 149 -1.30 4.41 4.99
C THR A 149 -1.53 2.91 4.80
N THR A 150 -1.24 2.11 5.82
CA THR A 150 -1.61 0.69 5.93
C THR A 150 -1.94 0.39 7.38
N LEU A 151 -2.76 -0.64 7.61
CA LEU A 151 -3.21 -1.08 8.93
C LEU A 151 -2.05 -1.21 9.93
N HIS A 152 -2.08 -0.38 10.98
CA HIS A 152 -1.04 -0.33 12.02
C HIS A 152 -1.58 -0.72 13.41
N GLY A 153 -2.90 -0.82 13.61
CA GLY A 153 -3.53 -1.14 14.90
C GLY A 153 -3.37 -0.06 15.98
N GLY A 154 -2.36 0.81 15.86
CA GLY A 154 -2.17 2.03 16.62
C GLY A 154 -2.46 3.29 15.81
N LYS A 155 -2.23 4.44 16.44
CA LYS A 155 -2.39 5.75 15.80
C LYS A 155 -1.29 5.99 14.77
N LYS A 156 -1.55 6.90 13.82
CA LYS A 156 -0.52 7.48 12.96
C LYS A 156 0.57 8.14 13.81
N VAL A 157 1.83 7.76 13.61
CA VAL A 157 3.00 8.28 14.34
C VAL A 157 3.89 9.19 13.49
N PHE A 158 3.78 9.11 12.17
CA PHE A 158 4.46 10.01 11.23
C PHE A 158 3.45 10.76 10.36
N ALA A 159 3.68 12.05 10.13
CA ALA A 159 3.15 12.72 8.94
C ALA A 159 4.11 12.44 7.76
N VAL A 160 3.57 12.27 6.55
CA VAL A 160 4.39 12.04 5.34
C VAL A 160 5.35 13.21 5.09
N GLU A 161 4.94 14.42 5.44
CA GLU A 161 5.76 15.64 5.31
C GLU A 161 6.69 15.90 6.51
N SER A 162 6.77 14.99 7.49
CA SER A 162 7.58 15.23 8.69
C SER A 162 9.07 14.99 8.43
N ALA A 163 9.92 15.73 9.14
CA ALA A 163 11.37 15.57 9.05
C ALA A 163 11.83 14.17 9.47
N GLU A 164 11.12 13.57 10.42
CA GLU A 164 11.33 12.19 10.88
C GLU A 164 11.06 11.19 9.76
N TYR A 165 9.89 11.30 9.11
CA TYR A 165 9.55 10.46 7.95
C TYR A 165 10.60 10.58 6.85
N ALA A 166 10.97 11.82 6.49
CA ALA A 166 11.98 12.07 5.46
C ALA A 166 13.34 11.48 5.83
N THR A 167 13.71 11.46 7.11
CA THR A 167 14.97 10.87 7.58
C THR A 167 14.97 9.35 7.46
N VAL A 168 13.89 8.69 7.88
CA VAL A 168 13.74 7.24 7.74
C VAL A 168 13.64 6.85 6.26
N LEU A 169 12.94 7.62 5.43
CA LEU A 169 12.85 7.40 3.98
C LEU A 169 14.24 7.45 3.33
N ARG A 170 15.03 8.52 3.57
CA ARG A 170 16.38 8.65 3.02
C ARG A 170 17.33 7.55 3.49
N TRP A 171 17.18 7.08 4.73
CA TRP A 171 17.95 5.93 5.23
C TRP A 171 17.63 4.67 4.41
N ILE A 172 16.36 4.39 4.15
CA ILE A 172 15.93 3.24 3.35
C ILE A 172 16.40 3.35 1.89
N GLU A 173 16.21 4.53 1.27
CA GLU A 173 16.67 4.82 -0.09
C GLU A 173 18.19 4.66 -0.23
N GLY A 174 18.93 4.99 0.83
CA GLY A 174 20.38 4.83 0.90
C GLY A 174 20.87 3.42 1.24
N GLY A 175 19.98 2.42 1.22
CA GLY A 175 20.33 1.01 1.48
C GLY A 175 20.27 0.60 2.95
N ALA A 176 19.66 1.43 3.81
CA ALA A 176 19.45 1.17 5.22
C ALA A 176 20.73 0.82 6.02
N PRO A 177 21.83 1.60 5.91
CA PRO A 177 23.09 1.25 6.55
C PRO A 177 23.01 1.30 8.10
N PRO A 178 23.77 0.46 8.82
CA PRO A 178 23.76 0.44 10.28
C PRO A 178 24.32 1.73 10.90
N GLY A 179 25.30 2.35 10.23
CA GLY A 179 25.86 3.67 10.58
C GLY A 179 25.91 4.60 9.38
N LYS A 180 26.36 5.85 9.60
CA LYS A 180 26.38 6.88 8.54
C LYS A 180 27.25 6.46 7.34
N ALA A 181 26.65 6.38 6.16
CA ALA A 181 27.35 6.07 4.91
C ALA A 181 27.50 7.32 4.02
N ARG A 182 28.57 7.35 3.22
CA ARG A 182 28.71 8.38 2.18
C ARG A 182 27.82 7.98 1.01
N GLY A 183 26.92 8.87 0.59
CA GLY A 183 25.96 8.55 -0.47
C GLY A 183 26.67 8.04 -1.72
N GLY A 184 26.23 6.90 -2.24
CA GLY A 184 26.62 6.34 -3.53
C GLY A 184 25.37 5.78 -4.20
N PRO A 185 25.36 5.62 -5.54
CA PRO A 185 24.28 4.88 -6.20
C PRO A 185 24.17 3.47 -5.56
N PRO A 186 22.97 2.87 -5.50
CA PRO A 186 22.75 1.61 -4.78
C PRO A 186 23.64 0.53 -5.37
N ALA A 187 24.67 0.14 -4.62
CA ALA A 187 25.53 -0.98 -4.97
C ALA A 187 24.72 -2.26 -4.70
N LEU A 188 24.49 -3.03 -5.76
CA LEU A 188 24.09 -4.43 -5.65
C LEU A 188 25.19 -5.15 -4.86
N THR A 189 24.89 -5.57 -3.63
CA THR A 189 25.80 -6.35 -2.81
C THR A 189 26.09 -7.68 -3.51
N THR A 190 27.25 -7.78 -4.14
CA THR A 190 27.88 -9.06 -4.46
C THR A 190 28.34 -9.69 -3.16
N VAL A 191 27.67 -10.77 -2.74
CA VAL A 191 28.17 -11.64 -1.68
C VAL A 191 29.38 -12.38 -2.24
N SER A 192 30.56 -12.08 -1.68
CA SER A 192 31.78 -12.84 -1.95
C SER A 192 31.74 -14.13 -1.13
N PRO A 193 31.79 -15.34 -1.73
CA PRO A 193 31.86 -16.57 -0.96
C PRO A 193 33.25 -16.70 -0.33
N GLY A 194 33.28 -16.71 1.01
CA GLY A 194 34.49 -16.95 1.79
C GLY A 194 34.92 -18.41 1.73
N THR A 195 36.22 -18.58 1.52
CA THR A 195 37.01 -19.82 1.47
C THR A 195 36.76 -20.79 2.64
N PRO A 196 36.70 -22.12 2.41
CA PRO A 196 36.59 -23.11 3.48
C PRO A 196 37.96 -23.49 4.07
N HIS A 197 37.99 -23.78 5.38
CA HIS A 197 39.15 -24.33 6.11
C HIS A 197 38.84 -25.78 6.58
N PRO A 198 39.83 -26.64 6.88
CA PRO A 198 39.91 -28.00 6.35
C PRO A 198 39.50 -29.10 7.34
N ALA A 199 39.42 -30.30 6.79
CA ALA A 199 38.93 -31.55 7.34
C ALA A 199 39.90 -32.29 8.30
N HIS A 200 39.32 -33.20 9.10
CA HIS A 200 39.97 -34.46 9.48
C HIS A 200 39.01 -35.66 9.30
N ASP A 201 39.27 -36.39 8.22
CA ASP A 201 39.31 -37.85 8.03
C ASP A 201 38.36 -38.80 8.77
N ARG A 202 37.51 -39.53 8.01
CA ARG A 202 37.85 -40.88 7.46
C ARG A 202 36.78 -41.44 6.51
N ALA A 203 37.21 -41.83 5.30
CA ALA A 203 36.52 -42.71 4.33
C ALA A 203 37.10 -44.17 4.47
N PRO A 204 36.80 -45.21 3.64
CA PRO A 204 36.32 -45.26 2.24
C PRO A 204 35.17 -46.30 2.01
N THR A 205 34.60 -46.64 0.84
CA THR A 205 35.05 -46.86 -0.57
C THR A 205 33.73 -47.06 -1.40
N SER A 206 33.51 -46.70 -2.67
CA SER A 206 34.26 -46.97 -3.91
C SER A 206 33.79 -46.10 -5.09
N ALA A 207 34.73 -45.80 -5.99
CA ALA A 207 34.60 -45.16 -7.33
C ALA A 207 34.62 -46.25 -8.45
N PRO A 208 34.79 -46.00 -9.79
CA PRO A 208 35.26 -44.80 -10.55
C PRO A 208 34.46 -44.52 -11.86
N ALA A 209 34.91 -43.80 -12.90
CA ALA A 209 35.27 -42.38 -13.11
C ALA A 209 35.37 -42.11 -14.65
N ALA A 210 34.81 -40.99 -15.16
CA ALA A 210 35.24 -40.04 -16.24
C ALA A 210 35.76 -40.56 -17.63
N PRO A 211 35.99 -39.72 -18.70
CA PRO A 211 36.06 -38.25 -18.75
C PRO A 211 35.42 -37.54 -19.97
N SER A 212 35.49 -36.20 -19.94
CA SER A 212 35.09 -35.23 -20.98
C SER A 212 36.33 -34.43 -21.46
N PRO A 213 36.36 -33.88 -22.70
CA PRO A 213 37.27 -32.80 -23.05
C PRO A 213 36.59 -31.55 -23.65
N ALA A 214 37.20 -30.39 -23.43
CA ALA A 214 37.11 -29.13 -24.22
C ALA A 214 38.50 -28.92 -24.93
N PRO A 215 38.81 -27.88 -25.78
CA PRO A 215 38.19 -26.55 -26.01
C PRO A 215 38.24 -26.02 -27.48
N GLY A 216 37.81 -24.76 -27.76
CA GLY A 216 38.35 -23.96 -28.89
C GLY A 216 37.44 -22.98 -29.68
N ALA A 217 37.67 -21.67 -29.45
CA ALA A 217 37.71 -20.49 -30.36
C ALA A 217 36.65 -20.18 -31.46
N ALA A 218 36.05 -18.98 -31.31
CA ALA A 218 35.86 -17.85 -32.25
C ALA A 218 35.27 -18.05 -33.66
N THR A 219 34.27 -17.22 -34.01
CA THR A 219 34.31 -16.17 -35.09
C THR A 219 32.90 -15.61 -35.37
N SER A 220 32.74 -14.28 -35.37
CA SER A 220 31.63 -13.56 -36.04
C SER A 220 32.13 -13.05 -37.40
N PRO A 221 31.25 -12.85 -38.41
CA PRO A 221 30.75 -11.48 -38.65
C PRO A 221 29.30 -11.43 -39.16
N GLY A 222 28.70 -10.25 -39.07
CA GLY A 222 27.28 -10.01 -39.31
C GLY A 222 26.89 -9.67 -40.75
N ALA A 223 25.60 -9.38 -40.92
CA ALA A 223 25.07 -8.54 -41.98
C ALA A 223 23.70 -7.99 -41.58
N ASP A 224 23.55 -6.71 -41.89
CA ASP A 224 22.38 -5.85 -41.82
C ASP A 224 21.10 -6.44 -42.42
N THR A 225 19.95 -6.15 -41.80
CA THR A 225 18.78 -5.55 -42.47
C THR A 225 17.64 -5.38 -41.46
N SER A 226 17.26 -4.13 -41.20
CA SER A 226 15.93 -3.82 -40.67
C SER A 226 14.86 -4.10 -41.73
N PRO A 227 13.65 -4.45 -41.31
CA PRO A 227 12.57 -3.50 -41.60
C PRO A 227 11.68 -3.18 -40.40
N THR A 228 11.28 -1.92 -40.37
CA THR A 228 10.10 -1.35 -39.73
C THR A 228 8.89 -2.28 -39.80
N ALA A 229 8.28 -2.57 -38.66
CA ALA A 229 6.92 -3.10 -38.59
C ALA A 229 6.12 -2.39 -37.46
N THR A 230 5.05 -1.77 -37.93
CA THR A 230 3.87 -1.17 -37.30
C THR A 230 3.37 -1.91 -36.05
N PRO A 231 2.79 -1.22 -35.04
CA PRO A 231 2.25 -1.90 -33.86
C PRO A 231 1.01 -2.70 -34.24
N VAL A 232 1.09 -4.03 -34.14
CA VAL A 232 -0.09 -4.88 -34.20
C VAL A 232 -0.76 -4.79 -32.84
N ALA A 233 -1.93 -4.16 -32.82
CA ALA A 233 -2.84 -4.17 -31.69
C ALA A 233 -3.09 -5.62 -31.27
N SER A 234 -2.50 -5.99 -30.14
CA SER A 234 -2.83 -7.26 -29.48
C SER A 234 -4.19 -7.05 -28.82
N THR A 235 -5.24 -7.35 -29.58
CA THR A 235 -6.61 -7.47 -29.08
C THR A 235 -6.66 -8.63 -28.09
N GLY A 236 -6.25 -8.37 -26.85
CA GLY A 236 -6.65 -9.20 -25.72
C GLY A 236 -8.17 -9.23 -25.65
N PRO A 237 -8.79 -10.32 -25.19
CA PRO A 237 -10.24 -10.38 -25.09
C PRO A 237 -10.71 -9.19 -24.25
N ALA A 238 -11.51 -8.36 -24.91
CA ALA A 238 -12.11 -7.17 -24.37
C ALA A 238 -12.81 -7.48 -23.06
N SER A 239 -12.61 -6.58 -22.09
CA SER A 239 -13.59 -6.10 -21.13
C SER A 239 -15.03 -6.54 -21.44
N GLN A 240 -15.39 -7.73 -20.99
CA GLN A 240 -16.76 -8.22 -20.95
C GLN A 240 -17.12 -8.53 -19.49
N ASP A 241 -16.98 -7.54 -18.61
CA ASP A 241 -17.84 -7.46 -17.43
C ASP A 241 -17.88 -6.09 -16.74
N ALA A 242 -17.83 -4.99 -17.50
CA ALA A 242 -17.94 -3.65 -16.91
C ALA A 242 -19.37 -3.34 -16.38
N GLY A 243 -20.34 -4.25 -16.61
CA GLY A 243 -21.74 -4.06 -16.29
C GLY A 243 -22.38 -5.11 -15.38
N ALA A 244 -21.81 -6.31 -15.19
CA ALA A 244 -22.37 -7.24 -14.23
C ALA A 244 -21.88 -6.98 -12.81
N ALA A 245 -22.77 -7.28 -11.87
CA ALA A 245 -22.44 -7.34 -10.47
C ALA A 245 -21.24 -8.27 -10.23
N PRO A 246 -20.21 -7.82 -9.48
CA PRO A 246 -19.10 -8.69 -9.13
C PRO A 246 -19.65 -9.90 -8.34
N ARG A 247 -19.06 -11.08 -8.53
CA ARG A 247 -19.33 -12.29 -7.73
C ARG A 247 -18.37 -12.34 -6.54
N PHE A 248 -18.68 -13.20 -5.55
CA PHE A 248 -17.79 -13.35 -4.39
C PHE A 248 -16.36 -13.81 -4.81
N ALA A 249 -16.25 -14.91 -5.54
CA ALA A 249 -14.98 -15.34 -6.12
C ALA A 249 -14.93 -14.99 -7.63
N PRO A 250 -13.75 -14.63 -8.18
CA PRO A 250 -12.46 -14.51 -7.48
C PRO A 250 -12.27 -13.17 -6.75
N GLN A 251 -12.83 -12.07 -7.29
CA GLN A 251 -12.39 -10.72 -6.94
C GLN A 251 -12.57 -10.32 -5.46
N VAL A 252 -13.75 -10.54 -4.87
CA VAL A 252 -14.01 -10.15 -3.48
C VAL A 252 -13.27 -11.06 -2.51
N HIS A 253 -13.28 -12.36 -2.78
CA HIS A 253 -12.54 -13.37 -2.03
C HIS A 253 -11.05 -13.07 -1.96
N GLU A 254 -10.41 -12.77 -3.09
CA GLU A 254 -8.98 -12.48 -3.16
C GLU A 254 -8.62 -11.19 -2.44
N ALA A 255 -9.43 -10.13 -2.60
CA ALA A 255 -9.22 -8.87 -1.88
C ALA A 255 -9.29 -9.09 -0.36
N LEU A 256 -10.32 -9.78 0.12
CA LEU A 256 -10.48 -10.09 1.53
C LEU A 256 -9.34 -10.99 2.05
N LEU A 257 -8.92 -11.99 1.29
CA LEU A 257 -7.84 -12.87 1.69
C LEU A 257 -6.49 -12.12 1.76
N ALA A 258 -6.22 -11.24 0.80
CA ALA A 258 -4.97 -10.47 0.76
C ALA A 258 -4.83 -9.52 1.97
N ASP A 259 -5.90 -8.80 2.30
CA ASP A 259 -5.81 -7.69 3.25
C ASP A 259 -6.30 -8.05 4.67
N CYS A 260 -7.15 -9.07 4.84
CA CYS A 260 -7.70 -9.44 6.15
C CYS A 260 -7.01 -10.65 6.79
N SER A 261 -6.40 -11.55 6.01
CA SER A 261 -5.93 -12.87 6.51
C SER A 261 -4.85 -12.76 7.58
N SER A 262 -3.99 -11.74 7.52
CA SER A 262 -2.92 -11.55 8.51
C SER A 262 -3.42 -11.48 9.96
N CYS A 263 -4.69 -11.09 10.16
CA CYS A 263 -5.33 -11.02 11.47
C CYS A 263 -6.49 -12.01 11.60
N HIS A 264 -7.26 -12.24 10.55
CA HIS A 264 -8.47 -13.06 10.55
C HIS A 264 -8.27 -14.50 10.06
N ALA A 265 -7.03 -14.94 9.79
CA ALA A 265 -6.75 -16.38 9.68
C ALA A 265 -7.07 -17.08 11.01
N SER A 266 -7.31 -18.39 10.97
CA SER A 266 -7.69 -19.19 12.15
C SER A 266 -6.67 -19.13 13.29
N ASP A 267 -5.40 -18.94 12.95
CA ASP A 267 -4.26 -18.74 13.86
C ASP A 267 -3.89 -17.27 14.09
N GLY A 268 -4.58 -16.35 13.43
CA GLY A 268 -4.38 -14.91 13.55
C GLY A 268 -4.94 -14.34 14.85
N MET A 269 -4.53 -13.11 15.21
CA MET A 269 -4.97 -12.45 16.45
C MET A 269 -6.50 -12.25 16.54
N ALA A 270 -7.21 -12.23 15.41
CA ALA A 270 -8.66 -12.14 15.31
C ALA A 270 -9.29 -13.46 14.79
N GLY A 271 -8.56 -14.57 14.79
CA GLY A 271 -9.02 -15.87 14.31
C GLY A 271 -10.17 -16.48 15.10
N SER A 272 -10.42 -16.00 16.32
CA SER A 272 -11.60 -16.38 17.13
C SER A 272 -12.78 -15.42 16.97
N SER A 273 -12.70 -14.45 16.06
CA SER A 273 -13.79 -13.51 15.81
C SER A 273 -14.90 -14.14 14.95
N ARG A 274 -16.01 -13.41 14.76
CA ARG A 274 -17.10 -13.85 13.88
C ARG A 274 -16.68 -13.96 12.40
N TYR A 275 -15.59 -13.31 12.02
CA TYR A 275 -15.05 -13.35 10.68
C TYR A 275 -13.73 -14.11 10.68
N VAL A 276 -13.64 -15.17 9.88
CA VAL A 276 -12.42 -15.94 9.68
C VAL A 276 -12.16 -16.07 8.18
N THR A 277 -10.95 -15.78 7.73
CA THR A 277 -10.57 -15.93 6.32
C THR A 277 -10.24 -17.37 6.01
N HIS A 278 -10.68 -17.86 4.85
CA HIS A 278 -10.34 -19.21 4.36
C HIS A 278 -9.76 -19.10 2.95
N ALA A 279 -8.81 -19.98 2.61
CA ALA A 279 -8.29 -20.09 1.24
C ALA A 279 -9.32 -20.72 0.28
N ASP A 280 -10.22 -21.55 0.82
CA ASP A 280 -11.36 -22.09 0.08
C ASP A 280 -12.46 -21.01 -0.03
N PRO A 281 -12.90 -20.62 -1.25
CA PRO A 281 -13.89 -19.57 -1.43
C PRO A 281 -15.25 -19.87 -0.80
N GLU A 282 -15.70 -21.12 -0.82
CA GLU A 282 -17.01 -21.46 -0.24
C GLU A 282 -17.00 -21.33 1.29
N GLN A 283 -15.95 -21.83 1.95
CA GLN A 283 -15.76 -21.62 3.40
C GLN A 283 -15.61 -20.13 3.75
N HIS A 284 -14.91 -19.37 2.93
CA HIS A 284 -14.76 -17.93 3.15
C HIS A 284 -16.10 -17.20 2.99
N LEU A 285 -16.93 -17.61 2.04
CA LEU A 285 -18.27 -17.02 1.87
C LEU A 285 -19.15 -17.29 3.10
N ARG A 286 -19.15 -18.51 3.63
CA ARG A 286 -19.91 -18.86 4.85
C ARG A 286 -19.52 -18.03 6.07
N SER A 287 -18.26 -17.60 6.18
CA SER A 287 -17.82 -16.71 7.27
C SER A 287 -18.20 -15.24 7.04
N VAL A 288 -18.42 -14.86 5.78
CA VAL A 288 -18.79 -13.50 5.35
C VAL A 288 -20.30 -13.26 5.45
N GLU A 289 -21.13 -14.24 5.07
CA GLU A 289 -22.59 -14.14 5.00
C GLU A 289 -23.25 -13.52 6.25
N PRO A 290 -22.88 -13.91 7.49
CA PRO A 290 -23.52 -13.36 8.70
C PRO A 290 -23.20 -11.88 8.96
N LEU A 291 -22.27 -11.29 8.20
CA LEU A 291 -21.76 -9.93 8.36
C LEU A 291 -22.25 -8.98 7.26
N VAL A 292 -23.03 -9.51 6.32
CA VAL A 292 -23.51 -8.80 5.14
C VAL A 292 -25.03 -8.68 5.19
N VAL A 293 -25.53 -7.50 4.85
CA VAL A 293 -26.94 -7.23 4.55
C VAL A 293 -27.04 -7.12 3.03
N PRO A 294 -27.52 -8.16 2.32
CA PRO A 294 -27.65 -8.14 0.86
C PRO A 294 -28.44 -6.92 0.38
N GLY A 295 -27.91 -6.23 -0.63
CA GLY A 295 -28.50 -5.02 -1.18
C GLY A 295 -28.18 -3.73 -0.42
N SER A 296 -27.39 -3.79 0.66
CA SER A 296 -27.09 -2.62 1.47
C SER A 296 -25.72 -2.68 2.15
N ALA A 297 -24.68 -2.23 1.44
CA ALA A 297 -23.32 -2.10 1.97
C ALA A 297 -23.26 -1.20 3.21
N ALA A 298 -23.98 -0.08 3.21
CA ALA A 298 -24.00 0.86 4.33
C ALA A 298 -24.48 0.24 5.65
N ASN A 299 -25.32 -0.80 5.60
CA ASN A 299 -25.84 -1.53 6.76
C ASN A 299 -25.11 -2.85 7.03
N SER A 300 -24.11 -3.19 6.21
CA SER A 300 -23.34 -4.42 6.35
C SER A 300 -22.16 -4.23 7.30
N LEU A 301 -22.08 -5.07 8.34
CA LEU A 301 -20.99 -5.02 9.31
C LEU A 301 -19.62 -5.22 8.65
N LEU A 302 -19.50 -6.12 7.68
CA LEU A 302 -18.25 -6.35 6.96
C LEU A 302 -17.76 -5.05 6.28
N TYR A 303 -18.66 -4.35 5.60
CA TYR A 303 -18.35 -3.09 4.93
C TYR A 303 -17.97 -1.97 5.92
N GLN A 304 -18.76 -1.81 6.98
CA GLN A 304 -18.49 -0.82 8.03
C GLN A 304 -17.13 -1.05 8.70
N ARG A 305 -16.81 -2.30 9.04
CA ARG A 305 -15.54 -2.65 9.69
C ARG A 305 -14.35 -2.54 8.74
N ALA A 306 -14.52 -2.93 7.47
CA ALA A 306 -13.47 -2.80 6.45
C ALA A 306 -13.01 -1.34 6.27
N LYS A 307 -13.96 -0.38 6.30
CA LYS A 307 -13.64 1.06 6.25
C LYS A 307 -13.24 1.69 7.59
N GLY A 308 -13.15 0.87 8.65
CA GLY A 308 -12.61 1.27 9.95
C GLY A 308 -13.63 1.65 11.02
N ASP A 309 -14.94 1.61 10.73
CA ASP A 309 -15.96 1.96 11.72
C ASP A 309 -15.96 0.94 12.87
N SER A 310 -15.58 1.37 14.08
CA SER A 310 -15.51 0.49 15.26
C SER A 310 -14.64 -0.77 15.07
N HIS A 311 -13.71 -0.74 14.10
CA HIS A 311 -12.75 -1.82 13.91
C HIS A 311 -11.47 -1.47 14.67
N ALA A 312 -11.04 -2.35 15.59
CA ALA A 312 -9.90 -2.07 16.46
C ALA A 312 -8.59 -1.83 15.69
N GLY A 313 -8.46 -2.41 14.50
CA GLY A 313 -7.31 -2.19 13.61
C GLY A 313 -7.31 -0.82 12.90
N GLY A 314 -8.43 -0.10 12.91
CA GLY A 314 -8.69 1.02 12.01
C GLY A 314 -9.20 0.55 10.63
N ALA A 315 -9.21 1.46 9.66
CA ALA A 315 -9.58 1.14 8.28
C ALA A 315 -8.57 0.17 7.66
N VAL A 316 -9.06 -0.94 7.11
CA VAL A 316 -8.27 -1.86 6.28
C VAL A 316 -8.24 -1.32 4.85
N TRP A 317 -9.39 -0.83 4.39
CA TRP A 317 -9.56 -0.19 3.10
C TRP A 317 -10.04 1.24 3.29
N GLU A 318 -9.29 2.19 2.74
CA GLU A 318 -9.62 3.61 2.83
C GLU A 318 -10.97 3.92 2.16
N PRO A 319 -11.75 4.88 2.68
CA PRO A 319 -12.90 5.41 1.98
C PRO A 319 -12.53 5.85 0.55
N GLY A 320 -13.23 5.32 -0.45
CA GLY A 320 -12.97 5.60 -1.87
C GLY A 320 -11.94 4.68 -2.54
N SER A 321 -11.34 3.74 -1.81
CA SER A 321 -10.46 2.71 -2.42
C SER A 321 -11.24 1.78 -3.36
N ALA A 322 -10.53 1.21 -4.34
CA ALA A 322 -11.09 0.27 -5.30
C ALA A 322 -11.61 -1.01 -4.63
N GLN A 323 -10.93 -1.50 -3.58
CA GLN A 323 -11.30 -2.67 -2.81
C GLN A 323 -12.60 -2.45 -2.04
N LEU A 324 -12.74 -1.30 -1.37
CA LEU A 324 -13.97 -0.95 -0.67
C LEU A 324 -15.14 -0.75 -1.65
N ALA A 325 -14.88 -0.15 -2.82
CA ALA A 325 -15.87 0.01 -3.88
C ALA A 325 -16.29 -1.34 -4.49
N LEU A 326 -15.35 -2.28 -4.66
CA LEU A 326 -15.61 -3.65 -5.10
C LEU A 326 -16.52 -4.37 -4.09
N LEU A 327 -16.19 -4.29 -2.80
CA LEU A 327 -17.01 -4.89 -1.74
C LEU A 327 -18.42 -4.28 -1.71
N ALA A 328 -18.55 -2.94 -1.78
CA ALA A 328 -19.84 -2.27 -1.85
C ALA A 328 -20.69 -2.79 -3.02
N ARG A 329 -20.12 -2.80 -4.23
CA ARG A 329 -20.81 -3.27 -5.45
C ARG A 329 -21.28 -4.71 -5.33
N TRP A 330 -20.48 -5.60 -4.74
CA TRP A 330 -20.89 -7.00 -4.53
C TRP A 330 -22.05 -7.10 -3.54
N ILE A 331 -21.96 -6.41 -2.41
CA ILE A 331 -23.02 -6.40 -1.38
C ILE A 331 -24.30 -5.81 -1.94
N ASP A 332 -24.23 -4.63 -2.58
CA ASP A 332 -25.38 -3.91 -3.12
C ASP A 332 -26.04 -4.67 -4.28
N ALA A 333 -25.30 -5.56 -4.94
CA ALA A 333 -25.84 -6.51 -5.91
C ALA A 333 -26.39 -7.81 -5.29
N SER A 334 -26.75 -7.76 -4.01
CA SER A 334 -27.29 -8.86 -3.21
C SER A 334 -26.29 -9.96 -2.84
N ALA A 335 -24.99 -9.66 -2.81
CA ALA A 335 -23.95 -10.55 -2.28
C ALA A 335 -23.95 -11.96 -2.92
N LYS A 336 -24.06 -12.01 -4.25
CA LYS A 336 -24.24 -13.26 -5.00
C LYS A 336 -23.11 -14.27 -4.76
N GLU A 337 -23.52 -15.53 -4.60
CA GLU A 337 -22.65 -16.68 -4.39
C GLU A 337 -21.78 -17.02 -5.62
N THR A 338 -20.82 -17.92 -5.40
CA THR A 338 -20.04 -18.59 -6.43
C THR A 338 -20.96 -19.48 -7.29
N ALA A 339 -21.24 -19.07 -8.53
CA ALA A 339 -21.56 -20.06 -9.56
C ALA A 339 -20.22 -20.64 -10.04
N SER A 340 -19.91 -21.84 -9.56
CA SER A 340 -18.92 -22.69 -10.22
C SER A 340 -19.30 -22.80 -11.70
N PRO A 341 -18.37 -22.81 -12.67
CA PRO A 341 -18.74 -23.23 -14.01
C PRO A 341 -19.24 -24.66 -13.84
N ALA A 342 -20.54 -24.86 -14.05
CA ALA A 342 -21.04 -26.19 -14.33
C ALA A 342 -20.16 -26.71 -15.47
N VAL A 343 -19.28 -27.66 -15.14
CA VAL A 343 -18.76 -28.58 -16.14
C VAL A 343 -20.03 -29.16 -16.73
N VAL A 344 -20.37 -28.69 -17.93
CA VAL A 344 -21.35 -29.34 -18.76
C VAL A 344 -20.71 -30.69 -19.04
N THR A 345 -21.02 -31.66 -18.17
CA THR A 345 -20.88 -33.07 -18.47
C THR A 345 -21.81 -33.29 -19.64
N THR A 346 -21.28 -33.12 -20.85
CA THR A 346 -21.87 -33.65 -22.05
C THR A 346 -22.04 -35.14 -21.79
N ALA A 347 -23.29 -35.56 -21.62
CA ALA A 347 -23.65 -36.96 -21.52
C ALA A 347 -23.02 -37.71 -22.71
N PRO A 348 -22.36 -38.85 -22.49
CA PRO A 348 -21.85 -39.64 -23.60
C PRO A 348 -23.03 -40.08 -24.47
N THR A 349 -23.02 -39.66 -25.73
CA THR A 349 -23.88 -40.17 -26.79
C THR A 349 -23.77 -41.69 -26.81
N ALA A 350 -24.92 -42.36 -26.73
CA ALA A 350 -25.02 -43.81 -26.83
C ALA A 350 -24.38 -44.31 -28.15
N PRO A 351 -23.62 -45.42 -28.15
CA PRO A 351 -23.16 -46.02 -29.39
C PRO A 351 -24.35 -46.60 -30.16
N GLY A 352 -24.46 -46.23 -31.45
CA GLY A 352 -25.40 -46.84 -32.38
C GLY A 352 -25.13 -48.34 -32.60
N PRO A 353 -26.09 -49.08 -33.18
CA PRO A 353 -26.02 -50.53 -33.27
C PRO A 353 -24.87 -50.99 -34.18
N ALA A 354 -24.05 -51.91 -33.67
CA ALA A 354 -22.96 -52.53 -34.40
C ALA A 354 -23.49 -53.35 -35.58
N VAL A 355 -23.06 -53.00 -36.79
CA VAL A 355 -23.22 -53.80 -38.00
C VAL A 355 -22.28 -55.00 -37.91
N ALA A 356 -22.85 -56.19 -37.99
CA ALA A 356 -22.14 -57.46 -38.07
C ALA A 356 -21.23 -57.51 -39.31
N GLN A 357 -20.04 -58.07 -39.16
CA GLN A 357 -19.22 -58.55 -40.28
C GLN A 357 -18.73 -59.98 -39.99
N PRO A 358 -18.63 -60.83 -41.03
CA PRO A 358 -18.63 -62.28 -40.90
C PRO A 358 -17.25 -62.91 -40.72
N SER A 359 -17.31 -64.17 -40.27
CA SER A 359 -16.24 -65.11 -39.99
C SER A 359 -15.28 -65.38 -41.15
N THR A 360 -14.01 -65.62 -40.80
CA THR A 360 -13.12 -66.63 -41.40
C THR A 360 -12.19 -67.17 -40.34
#